data_AF-A0A947JFB0-F1
#
_entry.id   AF-A0A947JFB0-F1
#
_cell.length_a   1.000
_cell.length_b   1.000
_cell.length_c   1.000
_cell.angle_alpha   90.00
_cell.angle_beta   90.00
_cell.angle_gamma   90.00
#
_symmetry.space_group_name_H-M   'P 1'
#
loop_
_entity.id
_entity.type
_entity.pdbx_description
1 polymer ?
#
loop_
_entity_poly.entity_id
_entity_poly.type
_entity_poly.pdbx_seq_one_letter_code
_entity_poly.pdbx_strand_id
1 'polypeptide(L)'
;TITTKALQYFHLTVRDPEGNPIESGIGYTVYTAGSTTAATIYSDEAETAKTNPVTTTVFATDKEIKFWLNAASCDILLDLANGQRVFLDGITAAKEHNAIIPDQEQQQAVKVGKIFEFDCAETAVTNVIIPALANPRGIIITHVFGIVTEAMVGSSQDQGIVTVSDESDNSICTLTPTDAAADAIGDYILGFQAQSTATGTAGKSVAAGEYVDAVVTQATAGGTPAGKYKVYVEYIQL
;
A
#
# COMPACT_ATOMS: atom_id res chain seq x y z
N THR A 1 -3.47 -53.96 -17.10
CA THR A 1 -4.69 -53.29 -16.62
C THR A 1 -4.47 -51.80 -16.75
N ILE A 2 -5.21 -51.11 -17.61
CA ILE A 2 -5.18 -49.65 -17.67
C ILE A 2 -6.01 -49.20 -16.47
N THR A 3 -5.34 -48.76 -15.41
CA THR A 3 -6.02 -48.10 -14.29
C THR A 3 -6.37 -46.71 -14.77
N THR A 4 -7.56 -46.53 -15.34
CA THR A 4 -8.15 -45.21 -15.50
C THR A 4 -8.29 -44.61 -14.10
N LYS A 5 -7.49 -43.58 -13.80
CA LYS A 5 -7.71 -42.79 -12.59
C LYS A 5 -9.11 -42.20 -12.69
N ALA A 6 -9.92 -42.42 -11.66
CA ALA A 6 -11.24 -41.82 -11.56
C ALA A 6 -11.10 -40.29 -11.49
N LEU A 7 -11.99 -39.57 -12.17
CA LEU A 7 -12.15 -38.14 -11.98
C LEU A 7 -12.40 -37.84 -10.50
N GLN A 8 -11.83 -36.74 -10.02
CA GLN A 8 -12.05 -36.25 -8.68
C GLN A 8 -12.82 -34.93 -8.71
N TYR A 9 -13.75 -34.77 -7.76
CA TYR A 9 -14.56 -33.57 -7.61
C TYR A 9 -13.83 -32.54 -6.75
N PHE A 10 -13.72 -31.32 -7.25
CA PHE A 10 -13.15 -30.19 -6.55
C PHE A 10 -14.24 -29.17 -6.25
N HIS A 11 -14.31 -28.72 -5.00
CA HIS A 11 -15.25 -27.72 -4.53
C HIS A 11 -14.54 -26.69 -3.64
N LEU A 12 -14.63 -25.42 -4.03
CA LEU A 12 -14.06 -24.28 -3.33
C LEU A 12 -15.10 -23.15 -3.26
N THR A 13 -15.30 -22.59 -2.07
CA THR A 13 -16.04 -21.34 -1.91
C THR A 13 -15.06 -20.19 -1.65
N VAL A 14 -15.34 -19.02 -2.23
CA VAL A 14 -14.53 -17.81 -2.04
C VAL A 14 -15.28 -16.88 -1.10
N ARG A 15 -14.60 -16.37 -0.08
CA ARG A 15 -15.21 -15.62 1.03
C ARG A 15 -14.46 -14.33 1.31
N ASP A 16 -15.19 -13.36 1.84
CA ASP A 16 -14.62 -12.14 2.42
C ASP A 16 -13.96 -12.43 3.79
N PRO A 17 -13.26 -11.45 4.41
CA PRO A 17 -12.63 -11.63 5.71
C PRO A 17 -13.60 -11.99 6.84
N GLU A 18 -14.86 -11.58 6.73
CA GLU A 18 -15.94 -11.87 7.68
C GLU A 18 -16.53 -13.27 7.48
N GLY A 19 -16.14 -13.98 6.42
CA GLY A 19 -16.57 -15.33 6.10
C GLY A 19 -17.84 -15.40 5.24
N ASN A 20 -18.37 -14.27 4.75
CA ASN A 20 -19.49 -14.26 3.81
C ASN A 20 -19.03 -14.70 2.42
N PRO A 21 -19.87 -15.43 1.67
CA PRO A 21 -19.54 -15.84 0.31
C PRO A 21 -19.46 -14.63 -0.63
N ILE A 22 -18.41 -14.57 -1.43
CA ILE A 22 -18.31 -13.63 -2.55
C ILE A 22 -19.04 -14.26 -3.73
N GLU A 23 -20.15 -13.64 -4.17
CA GLU A 23 -21.03 -14.23 -5.18
C GLU A 23 -20.74 -13.78 -6.63
N SER A 24 -19.82 -12.83 -6.85
CA SER A 24 -19.53 -12.32 -8.20
C SER A 24 -18.12 -11.74 -8.32
N GLY A 25 -17.69 -11.41 -9.54
CA GLY A 25 -16.41 -10.72 -9.77
C GLY A 25 -15.17 -11.60 -9.65
N ILE A 26 -15.32 -12.93 -9.69
CA ILE A 26 -14.20 -13.88 -9.60
C ILE A 26 -14.10 -14.69 -10.89
N GLY A 27 -12.99 -14.58 -11.60
CA GLY A 27 -12.56 -15.55 -12.61
C GLY A 27 -11.59 -16.54 -11.97
N TYR A 28 -11.40 -17.71 -12.59
CA TYR A 28 -10.38 -18.63 -12.14
C TYR A 28 -9.76 -19.45 -13.28
N THR A 29 -8.50 -19.81 -13.10
CA THR A 29 -7.77 -20.74 -13.97
C THR A 29 -7.26 -21.91 -13.13
N VAL A 30 -7.53 -23.13 -13.57
CA VAL A 30 -7.02 -24.35 -12.93
C VAL A 30 -5.76 -24.81 -13.66
N TYR A 31 -4.69 -25.07 -12.91
CA TYR A 31 -3.42 -25.55 -13.43
C TYR A 31 -3.13 -26.97 -12.95
N THR A 32 -2.30 -27.67 -13.73
CA THR A 32 -1.69 -28.92 -13.27
C THR A 32 -0.81 -28.61 -12.06
N ALA A 33 -0.92 -29.40 -10.99
CA ALA A 33 -0.19 -29.15 -9.74
C ALA A 33 1.33 -28.97 -9.95
N GLY A 34 1.90 -27.91 -9.38
CA GLY A 34 3.31 -27.54 -9.50
C GLY A 34 3.72 -27.06 -10.89
N SER A 35 2.76 -26.61 -11.72
CA SER A 35 2.99 -26.21 -13.10
C SER A 35 2.15 -24.99 -13.50
N THR A 36 2.56 -24.30 -14.56
CA THR A 36 1.80 -23.20 -15.18
C THR A 36 0.96 -23.65 -16.37
N THR A 37 0.85 -24.96 -16.61
CA THR A 37 0.02 -25.52 -17.69
C THR A 37 -1.44 -25.63 -17.24
N ALA A 38 -2.34 -24.96 -17.95
CA ALA A 38 -3.77 -25.04 -17.70
C ALA A 38 -4.26 -26.50 -17.79
N ALA A 39 -5.00 -26.95 -16.80
CA ALA A 39 -5.55 -28.30 -16.74
C ALA A 39 -6.82 -28.42 -17.59
N THR A 40 -7.09 -29.60 -18.13
CA THR A 40 -8.41 -29.94 -18.66
C THR A 40 -9.35 -30.23 -17.49
N ILE A 41 -10.45 -29.50 -17.39
CA ILE A 41 -11.46 -29.68 -16.34
C ILE A 41 -12.82 -30.03 -16.97
N TYR A 42 -13.69 -30.63 -16.16
CA TYR A 42 -15.00 -31.11 -16.61
C TYR A 42 -16.12 -30.60 -15.69
N SER A 43 -17.33 -30.50 -16.22
CA SER A 43 -18.51 -30.10 -15.43
C SER A 43 -19.15 -31.27 -14.68
N ASP A 44 -18.86 -32.50 -15.07
CA ASP A 44 -19.46 -33.73 -14.53
C ASP A 44 -18.51 -34.93 -14.59
N GLU A 45 -18.92 -36.05 -13.98
CA GLU A 45 -18.22 -37.33 -14.00
C GLU A 45 -18.19 -38.00 -15.39
N ALA A 46 -19.01 -37.53 -16.32
CA ALA A 46 -19.10 -38.06 -17.69
C ALA A 46 -18.10 -37.39 -18.65
N GLU A 47 -17.16 -36.61 -18.11
CA GLU A 47 -16.12 -35.90 -18.86
C GLU A 47 -16.66 -34.85 -19.84
N THR A 48 -17.80 -34.21 -19.53
CA THR A 48 -18.25 -33.03 -20.29
C THR A 48 -17.26 -31.89 -20.09
N ALA A 49 -16.54 -31.52 -21.14
CA ALA A 49 -15.49 -30.50 -21.08
C ALA A 49 -16.04 -29.15 -20.58
N LYS A 50 -15.35 -28.56 -19.60
CA LYS A 50 -15.62 -27.22 -19.09
C LYS A 50 -14.48 -26.28 -19.50
N THR A 51 -14.83 -25.08 -19.97
CA THR A 51 -13.84 -24.07 -20.38
C THR A 51 -12.91 -23.72 -19.21
N ASN A 52 -11.61 -23.61 -19.49
CA ASN A 52 -10.61 -23.15 -18.55
C ASN A 52 -9.62 -22.24 -19.31
N PRO A 53 -9.48 -20.95 -18.95
CA PRO A 53 -10.02 -20.25 -17.77
C PRO A 53 -11.55 -20.11 -17.71
N VAL A 54 -12.09 -20.06 -16.49
CA VAL A 54 -13.50 -19.75 -16.21
C VAL A 54 -13.63 -18.26 -15.92
N THR A 55 -14.58 -17.60 -16.59
CA THR A 55 -14.77 -16.15 -16.50
C THR A 55 -15.60 -15.74 -15.29
N THR A 56 -15.51 -14.46 -14.92
CA THR A 56 -16.32 -13.83 -13.87
C THR A 56 -17.83 -13.98 -14.09
N THR A 57 -18.27 -14.00 -15.36
CA THR A 57 -19.68 -14.21 -15.73
C THR A 57 -20.19 -15.60 -15.36
N VAL A 58 -19.36 -16.63 -15.57
CA VAL A 58 -19.73 -18.01 -15.22
C VAL A 58 -19.78 -18.15 -13.69
N PHE A 59 -18.78 -17.62 -12.98
CA PHE A 59 -18.78 -17.65 -11.52
C PHE A 59 -19.96 -16.91 -10.90
N ALA A 60 -20.38 -15.76 -11.45
CA ALA A 60 -21.57 -15.05 -10.95
C ALA A 60 -22.87 -15.87 -11.02
N THR A 61 -22.89 -16.90 -11.88
CA THR A 61 -23.99 -17.86 -11.97
C THR A 61 -23.80 -19.01 -10.98
N ASP A 62 -22.61 -19.60 -10.95
CA ASP A 62 -22.30 -20.78 -10.14
C ASP A 62 -22.19 -20.45 -8.63
N LYS A 63 -21.71 -19.24 -8.29
CA LYS A 63 -21.39 -18.73 -6.93
C LYS A 63 -20.36 -19.54 -6.13
N GLU A 64 -19.80 -20.57 -6.75
CA GLU A 64 -18.82 -21.48 -6.18
C GLU A 64 -17.90 -22.01 -7.30
N ILE A 65 -16.70 -22.44 -6.94
CA ILE A 65 -15.78 -23.08 -7.88
C ILE A 65 -15.99 -24.59 -7.76
N LYS A 66 -16.57 -25.18 -8.81
CA LYS A 66 -16.79 -26.62 -8.94
C LYS A 66 -16.38 -27.15 -10.30
N PHE A 67 -15.64 -28.25 -10.28
CA PHE A 67 -15.20 -28.96 -11.47
C PHE A 67 -14.74 -30.38 -11.13
N TRP A 68 -14.62 -31.20 -12.16
CA TRP A 68 -13.98 -32.51 -12.10
C TRP A 68 -12.63 -32.47 -12.80
N LEU A 69 -11.64 -33.20 -12.26
CA LEU A 69 -10.29 -33.25 -12.80
C LEU A 69 -9.70 -34.66 -12.64
N ASN A 70 -8.95 -35.12 -13.64
CA ASN A 70 -8.21 -36.39 -13.58
C ASN A 70 -6.84 -36.22 -12.90
N ALA A 71 -6.85 -35.69 -11.67
CA ALA A 71 -5.66 -35.50 -10.84
C ALA A 71 -6.05 -35.52 -9.37
N ALA A 72 -5.07 -35.81 -8.50
CA ALA A 72 -5.27 -35.82 -7.05
C ALA A 72 -5.20 -34.41 -6.42
N SER A 73 -4.54 -33.49 -7.12
CA SER A 73 -4.36 -32.10 -6.73
C SER A 73 -4.25 -31.20 -7.96
N CYS A 74 -4.47 -29.91 -7.76
CA CYS A 74 -4.30 -28.85 -8.75
C CYS A 74 -3.92 -27.55 -8.08
N ASP A 75 -3.49 -26.59 -8.88
CA ASP A 75 -3.31 -25.21 -8.43
C ASP A 75 -4.39 -24.34 -9.06
N ILE A 76 -4.85 -23.31 -8.36
CA ILE A 76 -5.93 -22.44 -8.82
C ILE A 76 -5.47 -20.99 -8.72
N LEU A 77 -5.50 -20.27 -9.82
CA LEU A 77 -5.36 -18.81 -9.83
C LEU A 77 -6.75 -18.19 -9.87
N LEU A 78 -7.07 -17.38 -8.88
CA LEU A 78 -8.26 -16.52 -8.85
C LEU A 78 -7.90 -15.16 -9.45
N ASP A 79 -8.69 -14.69 -10.40
CA ASP A 79 -8.62 -13.36 -11.00
C ASP A 79 -9.82 -12.53 -10.52
N LEU A 80 -9.60 -11.55 -9.65
CA LEU A 80 -10.66 -10.74 -9.07
C LEU A 80 -10.93 -9.50 -9.92
N ALA A 81 -12.18 -9.02 -9.90
CA ALA A 81 -12.63 -7.86 -10.69
C ALA A 81 -11.88 -6.56 -10.34
N ASN A 82 -11.28 -6.47 -9.15
CA ASN A 82 -10.44 -5.35 -8.71
C ASN A 82 -8.98 -5.45 -9.24
N GLY A 83 -8.65 -6.44 -10.06
CA GLY A 83 -7.30 -6.68 -10.59
C GLY A 83 -6.38 -7.48 -9.67
N GLN A 84 -6.82 -7.85 -8.47
CA GLN A 84 -6.08 -8.71 -7.57
C GLN A 84 -6.04 -10.15 -8.10
N ARG A 85 -4.93 -10.83 -7.83
CA ARG A 85 -4.75 -12.25 -8.16
C ARG A 85 -4.37 -13.03 -6.91
N VAL A 86 -5.00 -14.19 -6.71
CA VAL A 86 -4.70 -15.08 -5.60
C VAL A 86 -4.37 -16.46 -6.14
N PHE A 87 -3.19 -16.97 -5.80
CA PHE A 87 -2.75 -18.30 -6.21
C PHE A 87 -2.91 -19.28 -5.04
N LEU A 88 -3.65 -20.35 -5.29
CA LEU A 88 -3.91 -21.44 -4.36
C LEU A 88 -3.13 -22.67 -4.83
N ASP A 89 -2.07 -23.02 -4.11
CA ASP A 89 -1.17 -24.12 -4.45
C ASP A 89 -1.62 -25.43 -3.79
N GLY A 90 -1.62 -26.52 -4.54
CA GLY A 90 -1.79 -27.88 -4.01
C GLY A 90 -3.20 -28.19 -3.48
N ILE A 91 -4.24 -27.60 -4.06
CA ILE A 91 -5.64 -27.90 -3.71
C ILE A 91 -5.94 -29.37 -4.04
N THR A 92 -6.51 -30.11 -3.09
CA THR A 92 -6.84 -31.55 -3.20
C THR A 92 -8.35 -31.80 -3.15
N ALA A 93 -8.86 -32.84 -3.82
CA ALA A 93 -10.29 -33.16 -3.82
C ALA A 93 -10.87 -33.70 -2.49
N ALA A 94 -10.02 -33.96 -1.48
CA ALA A 94 -10.43 -34.66 -0.28
C ALA A 94 -11.36 -33.86 0.66
N LYS A 95 -11.50 -32.55 0.47
CA LYS A 95 -12.26 -31.65 1.34
C LYS A 95 -12.83 -30.47 0.55
N GLU A 96 -13.90 -29.88 1.06
CA GLU A 96 -14.31 -28.53 0.67
C GLU A 96 -13.25 -27.53 1.13
N HIS A 97 -12.89 -26.60 0.24
CA HIS A 97 -11.94 -25.55 0.54
C HIS A 97 -12.64 -24.20 0.68
N ASN A 98 -12.01 -23.31 1.45
CA ASN A 98 -12.40 -21.91 1.52
C ASN A 98 -11.19 -21.05 1.13
N ALA A 99 -11.35 -20.15 0.18
CA ALA A 99 -10.39 -19.09 -0.10
C ALA A 99 -10.90 -17.80 0.54
N ILE A 100 -10.21 -17.33 1.58
CA ILE A 100 -10.52 -16.05 2.23
C ILE A 100 -9.71 -14.97 1.49
N ILE A 101 -10.40 -14.04 0.85
CA ILE A 101 -9.79 -12.90 0.19
C ILE A 101 -9.72 -11.77 1.21
N PRO A 102 -8.52 -11.38 1.69
CA PRO A 102 -8.41 -10.23 2.57
C PRO A 102 -8.90 -8.98 1.83
N ASP A 103 -9.71 -8.17 2.49
CA ASP A 103 -10.09 -6.87 1.95
C ASP A 103 -8.84 -6.03 1.70
N GLN A 104 -8.87 -5.25 0.63
CA GLN A 104 -7.77 -4.34 0.26
C GLN A 104 -7.42 -3.39 1.42
N GLU A 105 -8.37 -3.07 2.30
CA GLU A 105 -8.14 -2.23 3.48
C GLU A 105 -7.23 -2.89 4.54
N GLN A 106 -7.09 -4.22 4.52
CA GLN A 106 -6.13 -4.94 5.36
C GLN A 106 -4.79 -5.21 4.67
N GLN A 107 -4.63 -4.82 3.40
CA GLN A 107 -3.29 -4.79 2.79
C GLN A 107 -2.53 -3.63 3.42
N GLN A 108 -1.78 -3.97 4.48
CA GLN A 108 -0.73 -3.19 5.15
C GLN A 108 -0.74 -1.72 4.78
N ALA A 109 -1.19 -0.85 5.69
CA ALA A 109 -0.86 0.58 5.73
C ALA A 109 0.52 0.85 5.09
N VAL A 110 0.55 1.13 3.79
CA VAL A 110 1.81 1.27 3.07
C VAL A 110 2.37 2.59 3.54
N LYS A 111 3.49 2.53 4.25
CA LYS A 111 4.21 3.72 4.66
C LYS A 111 4.77 4.37 3.41
N VAL A 112 4.10 5.40 2.90
CA VAL A 112 4.56 6.16 1.73
C VAL A 112 5.37 7.35 2.23
N GLY A 113 6.58 7.52 1.68
CA GLY A 113 7.41 8.69 1.91
C GLY A 113 7.33 9.66 0.73
N LYS A 114 7.09 10.94 0.99
CA LYS A 114 7.23 12.03 0.01
C LYS A 114 8.34 12.98 0.44
N ILE A 115 9.03 13.58 -0.53
CA ILE A 115 10.26 14.35 -0.31
C ILE A 115 10.20 15.63 -1.13
N PHE A 116 10.58 16.75 -0.52
CA PHE A 116 10.86 18.01 -1.21
C PHE A 116 12.11 18.67 -0.64
N GLU A 117 12.96 19.26 -1.49
CA GLU A 117 14.16 19.97 -1.05
C GLU A 117 13.87 21.47 -0.97
N PHE A 118 14.16 22.07 0.18
CA PHE A 118 13.95 23.49 0.43
C PHE A 118 15.27 24.23 0.36
N ASP A 119 15.27 25.34 -0.36
CA ASP A 119 16.30 26.37 -0.28
C ASP A 119 15.92 27.37 0.80
N CYS A 120 16.69 27.42 1.90
CA CYS A 120 16.36 28.27 3.04
C CYS A 120 16.77 29.74 2.83
N ALA A 121 17.18 30.15 1.62
CA ALA A 121 17.39 31.54 1.26
C ALA A 121 16.08 32.30 1.08
N GLU A 122 15.02 31.59 0.68
CA GLU A 122 13.77 32.20 0.26
C GLU A 122 12.67 31.95 1.30
N THR A 123 12.17 33.02 1.91
CA THR A 123 10.98 32.92 2.78
C THR A 123 9.70 32.82 1.96
N ALA A 124 8.69 32.17 2.52
CA ALA A 124 7.30 32.16 2.03
C ALA A 124 7.09 31.47 0.66
N VAL A 125 7.99 30.55 0.27
CA VAL A 125 7.75 29.65 -0.86
C VAL A 125 7.04 28.39 -0.36
N THR A 126 5.74 28.29 -0.62
CA THR A 126 4.93 27.11 -0.33
C THR A 126 5.17 26.02 -1.37
N ASN A 127 5.49 24.82 -0.91
CA ASN A 127 5.67 23.65 -1.76
C ASN A 127 4.77 22.51 -1.30
N VAL A 128 3.94 22.00 -2.22
CA VAL A 128 3.07 20.85 -1.97
C VAL A 128 3.90 19.57 -1.96
N ILE A 129 3.96 18.89 -0.82
CA ILE A 129 4.68 17.63 -0.62
C ILE A 129 3.78 16.43 -0.98
N ILE A 130 2.54 16.45 -0.49
CA ILE A 130 1.52 15.44 -0.79
C ILE A 130 0.36 16.17 -1.49
N PRO A 131 0.15 15.99 -2.80
CA PRO A 131 -0.97 16.63 -3.48
C PRO A 131 -2.30 16.01 -3.03
N ALA A 132 -3.37 16.80 -3.04
CA ALA A 132 -4.74 16.38 -2.72
C ALA A 132 -5.17 15.10 -3.45
N LEU A 133 -4.81 14.97 -4.73
CA LEU A 133 -5.10 13.78 -5.55
C LEU A 133 -4.41 12.51 -5.04
N ALA A 134 -3.33 12.62 -4.27
CA ALA A 134 -2.65 11.51 -3.62
C ALA A 134 -3.22 11.20 -2.23
N ASN A 135 -4.25 11.94 -1.77
CA ASN A 135 -4.96 11.76 -0.51
C ASN A 135 -6.49 11.62 -0.73
N PRO A 136 -6.97 10.60 -1.46
CA PRO A 136 -8.40 10.49 -1.77
C PRO A 136 -9.28 10.07 -0.58
N ARG A 137 -8.69 9.48 0.47
CA ARG A 137 -9.40 8.83 1.58
C ARG A 137 -9.02 9.35 2.97
N GLY A 138 -8.12 10.33 3.04
CA GLY A 138 -7.50 10.76 4.29
C GLY A 138 -6.17 10.04 4.52
N ILE A 139 -5.27 10.69 5.24
CA ILE A 139 -3.97 10.13 5.61
C ILE A 139 -3.68 10.36 7.09
N ILE A 140 -2.86 9.48 7.65
CA ILE A 140 -2.29 9.63 8.99
C ILE A 140 -0.78 9.80 8.81
N ILE A 141 -0.28 11.00 9.10
CA ILE A 141 1.15 11.29 9.13
C ILE A 141 1.73 10.66 10.40
N THR A 142 2.79 9.90 10.21
CA THR A 142 3.49 9.14 11.26
C THR A 142 4.87 9.70 11.57
N HIS A 143 5.49 10.39 10.61
CA HIS A 143 6.82 10.94 10.77
C HIS A 143 7.03 12.11 9.82
N VAL A 144 7.66 13.17 10.30
CA VAL A 144 8.16 14.28 9.51
C VAL A 144 9.56 14.63 9.98
N PHE A 145 10.51 14.63 9.05
CA PHE A 145 11.91 14.93 9.36
C PHE A 145 12.63 15.61 8.19
N GLY A 146 13.69 16.34 8.51
CA GLY A 146 14.60 16.97 7.57
C GLY A 146 15.94 16.23 7.51
N ILE A 147 16.59 16.24 6.34
CA ILE A 147 18.01 15.91 6.21
C ILE A 147 18.72 17.09 5.56
N VAL A 148 19.71 17.66 6.24
CA VAL A 148 20.52 18.78 5.73
C VAL A 148 21.33 18.31 4.53
N THR A 149 21.14 18.98 3.39
CA THR A 149 21.86 18.70 2.13
C THR A 149 22.91 19.75 1.80
N GLU A 150 22.77 20.96 2.35
CA GLU A 150 23.77 22.02 2.29
C GLU A 150 23.85 22.68 3.67
N ALA A 151 25.07 22.86 4.20
CA ALA A 151 25.28 23.32 5.57
C ALA A 151 24.67 24.72 5.79
N MET A 152 24.05 24.93 6.95
CA MET A 152 23.54 26.24 7.34
C MET A 152 24.68 27.05 7.94
N VAL A 153 25.38 27.82 7.13
CA VAL A 153 26.51 28.65 7.58
C VAL A 153 26.11 30.12 7.61
N GLY A 154 26.14 30.74 8.78
CA GLY A 154 25.97 32.17 9.01
C GLY A 154 26.74 32.62 10.25
N SER A 155 26.54 33.86 10.69
CA SER A 155 27.26 34.44 11.83
C SER A 155 26.34 34.90 12.96
N SER A 156 25.02 34.69 12.83
CA SER A 156 24.06 35.25 13.78
C SER A 156 22.67 34.62 13.81
N GLN A 157 22.17 33.97 12.74
CA GLN A 157 20.85 33.32 12.69
C GLN A 157 20.82 32.23 11.59
N ASP A 158 21.32 31.06 11.95
CA ASP A 158 21.67 30.02 10.98
C ASP A 158 20.57 28.95 10.86
N GLN A 159 19.30 29.37 10.97
CA GLN A 159 18.17 28.44 11.04
C GLN A 159 17.21 28.67 9.88
N GLY A 160 17.26 27.79 8.89
CA GLY A 160 16.18 27.63 7.93
C GLY A 160 15.02 26.88 8.59
N ILE A 161 13.99 27.59 9.04
CA ILE A 161 12.82 26.95 9.67
C ILE A 161 11.79 26.63 8.59
N VAL A 162 11.35 25.38 8.54
CA VAL A 162 10.28 24.93 7.64
C VAL A 162 9.10 24.44 8.48
N THR A 163 7.92 24.98 8.19
CA THR A 163 6.66 24.53 8.77
C THR A 163 5.92 23.66 7.77
N VAL A 164 5.36 22.55 8.23
CA VAL A 164 4.56 21.60 7.44
C VAL A 164 3.11 21.71 7.91
N SER A 165 2.18 21.83 6.98
CA SER A 165 0.75 22.06 7.22
C SER A 165 -0.13 21.28 6.25
N ASP A 166 -1.42 21.17 6.57
CA ASP A 166 -2.44 20.76 5.61
C ASP A 166 -3.03 21.97 4.88
N GLU A 167 -3.89 21.73 3.89
CA GLU A 167 -4.60 22.75 3.12
C GLU A 167 -5.43 23.73 3.98
N SER A 168 -5.86 23.29 5.17
CA SER A 168 -6.62 24.08 6.13
C SER A 168 -5.73 24.90 7.08
N ASP A 169 -4.43 25.01 6.78
CA ASP A 169 -3.39 25.67 7.59
C ASP A 169 -3.22 25.07 9.00
N ASN A 170 -3.66 23.82 9.22
CA ASN A 170 -3.38 23.15 10.49
C ASN A 170 -1.91 22.72 10.51
N SER A 171 -1.17 23.24 11.49
CA SER A 171 0.23 22.89 11.66
C SER A 171 0.39 21.40 12.02
N ILE A 172 1.13 20.67 11.18
CA ILE A 172 1.54 19.28 11.43
C ILE A 172 2.79 19.29 12.32
N CYS A 173 3.83 20.03 11.90
CA CYS A 173 5.06 20.22 12.66
C CYS A 173 5.91 21.39 12.14
N THR A 174 6.97 21.72 12.87
CA THR A 174 8.01 22.66 12.46
C THR A 174 9.38 22.02 12.59
N LEU A 175 10.18 22.12 11.53
CA LEU A 175 11.57 21.67 11.47
C LEU A 175 12.46 22.84 11.84
N THR A 176 13.12 22.75 13.00
CA THR A 176 13.98 23.81 13.54
C THR A 176 15.41 23.29 13.66
N PRO A 177 16.24 23.39 12.61
CA PRO A 177 17.67 23.20 12.74
C PRO A 177 18.23 24.27 13.69
N THR A 178 19.23 23.93 14.49
CA THR A 178 19.86 24.88 15.41
C THR A 178 21.36 24.99 15.14
N ASP A 179 21.91 26.17 15.36
CA ASP A 179 23.34 26.48 15.17
C ASP A 179 24.29 25.58 15.99
N ALA A 180 23.79 24.96 17.06
CA ALA A 180 24.56 24.01 17.88
C ALA A 180 24.28 22.54 17.57
N ALA A 181 23.24 22.25 16.77
CA ALA A 181 22.81 20.90 16.42
C ALA A 181 21.89 20.93 15.19
N ALA A 182 22.27 20.17 14.16
CA ALA A 182 21.53 19.97 12.92
C ALA A 182 21.72 21.04 11.82
N ASP A 183 22.94 21.54 11.67
CA ASP A 183 23.38 22.51 10.66
C ASP A 183 24.42 21.94 9.66
N ALA A 184 24.94 20.74 9.90
CA ALA A 184 25.91 20.08 9.04
C ALA A 184 25.26 19.15 8.02
N ILE A 185 25.91 18.95 6.87
CA ILE A 185 25.42 18.04 5.83
C ILE A 185 25.24 16.63 6.41
N GLY A 186 24.05 16.06 6.21
CA GLY A 186 23.67 14.75 6.71
C GLY A 186 23.00 14.77 8.08
N ASP A 187 22.92 15.93 8.74
CA ASP A 187 22.22 16.04 10.01
C ASP A 187 20.72 15.80 9.86
N TYR A 188 20.16 15.20 10.90
CA TYR A 188 18.77 14.80 10.99
C TYR A 188 17.96 15.78 11.85
N ILE A 189 16.95 16.41 11.25
CA ILE A 189 16.07 17.36 11.92
C ILE A 189 14.73 16.67 12.18
N LEU A 190 14.43 16.33 13.43
CA LEU A 190 13.15 15.71 13.76
C LEU A 190 12.06 16.77 13.96
N GLY A 191 10.98 16.71 13.17
CA GLY A 191 9.82 17.61 13.32
C GLY A 191 8.67 16.96 14.09
N PHE A 192 8.29 15.74 13.68
CA PHE A 192 7.19 15.00 14.32
C PHE A 192 7.40 13.50 14.17
N GLN A 193 7.17 12.70 15.22
CA GLN A 193 7.16 11.24 15.13
C GLN A 193 6.08 10.66 16.04
N ALA A 194 5.13 9.94 15.44
CA ALA A 194 4.08 9.25 16.18
C ALA A 194 4.62 8.05 16.98
N GLN A 195 5.70 7.40 16.53
CA GLN A 195 6.36 6.31 17.26
C GLN A 195 7.42 6.83 18.25
N SER A 196 7.10 7.86 19.03
CA SER A 196 7.95 8.19 20.18
C SER A 196 7.90 7.03 21.20
N THR A 197 8.83 6.95 22.15
CA THR A 197 8.99 5.82 23.09
C THR A 197 7.78 5.45 23.96
N ALA A 198 6.65 6.16 23.83
CA ALA A 198 5.40 5.91 24.53
C ALA A 198 4.33 5.33 23.58
N THR A 199 3.73 4.20 23.98
CA THR A 199 2.54 3.65 23.32
C THR A 199 1.37 4.65 23.37
N GLY A 200 0.64 4.79 22.27
CA GLY A 200 -0.59 5.58 22.21
C GLY A 200 -0.44 7.02 21.71
N THR A 201 0.75 7.44 21.29
CA THR A 201 0.90 8.71 20.57
C THR A 201 0.17 8.63 19.22
N ALA A 202 -0.79 9.53 19.02
CA ALA A 202 -1.56 9.61 17.78
C ALA A 202 -0.71 10.22 16.64
N GLY A 203 -0.92 9.70 15.43
CA GLY A 203 -0.48 10.38 14.21
C GLY A 203 -1.23 11.69 13.97
N LYS A 204 -0.74 12.51 13.04
CA LYS A 204 -1.47 13.71 12.59
C LYS A 204 -2.39 13.33 11.44
N SER A 205 -3.68 13.52 11.61
CA SER A 205 -4.66 13.26 10.56
C SER A 205 -4.76 14.43 9.60
N VAL A 206 -4.83 14.15 8.30
CA VAL A 206 -5.17 15.11 7.24
C VAL A 206 -6.40 14.58 6.54
N ALA A 207 -7.41 15.44 6.33
CA ALA A 207 -8.70 15.00 5.83
C ALA A 207 -8.60 14.52 4.37
N ALA A 208 -9.57 13.73 3.94
CA ALA A 208 -9.65 13.28 2.55
C ALA A 208 -9.77 14.49 1.60
N GLY A 209 -8.98 14.48 0.54
CA GLY A 209 -8.95 15.54 -0.47
C GLY A 209 -8.08 16.74 -0.12
N GLU A 210 -7.52 16.83 1.09
CA GLU A 210 -6.58 17.90 1.45
C GLU A 210 -5.15 17.57 1.02
N TYR A 211 -4.38 18.59 0.65
CA TYR A 211 -2.95 18.45 0.42
C TYR A 211 -2.14 18.68 1.70
N VAL A 212 -0.88 18.23 1.68
CA VAL A 212 0.14 18.59 2.68
C VAL A 212 1.21 19.40 1.99
N ASP A 213 1.50 20.57 2.55
CA ASP A 213 2.53 21.46 2.08
C ASP A 213 3.59 21.71 3.15
N ALA A 214 4.67 22.36 2.72
CA ALA A 214 5.59 22.97 3.64
C ALA A 214 6.13 24.28 3.08
N VAL A 215 6.50 25.17 3.99
CA VAL A 215 6.94 26.53 3.68
C VAL A 215 8.12 26.90 4.57
N VAL A 216 9.11 27.58 3.99
CA VAL A 216 10.19 28.22 4.75
C VAL A 216 9.59 29.42 5.50
N THR A 217 9.42 29.28 6.81
CA THR A 217 8.86 30.31 7.70
C THR A 217 9.92 31.24 8.26
N GLN A 218 11.18 30.80 8.30
CA GLN A 218 12.33 31.62 8.61
C GLN A 218 13.48 31.25 7.67
N ALA A 219 13.94 32.20 6.87
CA ALA A 219 15.15 32.03 6.08
C ALA A 219 16.40 32.16 6.97
N THR A 220 17.50 31.54 6.56
CA THR A 220 18.80 31.77 7.20
C THR A 220 19.24 33.22 6.98
N ALA A 221 19.83 33.86 7.98
CA ALA A 221 20.40 35.20 7.84
C ALA A 221 21.92 35.17 7.90
N GLY A 222 22.58 35.70 6.87
CA GLY A 222 24.04 35.73 6.76
C GLY A 222 24.45 35.99 5.32
N GLY A 223 25.64 36.56 5.08
CA GLY A 223 26.14 36.84 3.72
C GLY A 223 26.63 35.61 2.95
N THR A 224 26.43 34.42 3.50
CA THR A 224 26.84 33.10 3.00
C THR A 224 25.65 32.34 2.42
N PRO A 225 25.86 31.27 1.62
CA PRO A 225 24.75 30.50 1.06
C PRO A 225 23.82 30.00 2.16
N ALA A 226 22.52 30.22 1.97
CA ALA A 226 21.52 29.64 2.83
C ALA A 226 21.58 28.12 2.70
N GLY A 227 21.66 27.43 3.84
CA GLY A 227 21.67 25.97 3.81
C GLY A 227 20.37 25.41 3.23
N LYS A 228 20.40 24.11 2.93
CA LYS A 228 19.29 23.39 2.29
C LYS A 228 19.00 22.13 3.06
N TYR A 229 17.74 21.72 3.06
CA TYR A 229 17.39 20.39 3.54
C TYR A 229 16.19 19.80 2.82
N LYS A 230 16.20 18.47 2.75
CA LYS A 230 15.10 17.67 2.25
C LYS A 230 14.13 17.37 3.37
N VAL A 231 12.87 17.72 3.19
CA VAL A 231 11.78 17.39 4.09
C VAL A 231 11.12 16.10 3.63
N TYR A 232 11.03 15.14 4.54
CA TYR A 232 10.39 13.84 4.37
C TYR A 232 9.10 13.80 5.17
N VAL A 233 8.00 13.40 4.53
CA VAL A 233 6.72 13.15 5.19
C VAL A 233 6.36 11.68 4.97
N GLU A 234 6.28 10.92 6.06
CA GLU A 234 5.88 9.52 6.06
C GLU A 234 4.45 9.37 6.58
N TYR A 235 3.59 8.73 5.81
CA TYR A 235 2.17 8.61 6.13
C TYR A 235 1.60 7.22 5.81
N ILE A 236 0.44 6.96 6.41
CA ILE A 236 -0.42 5.81 6.15
C ILE A 236 -1.66 6.33 5.41
N GLN A 237 -2.00 5.68 4.30
CA GLN A 237 -3.27 5.90 3.61
C GLN A 237 -4.42 5.21 4.36
N LEU A 238 -5.51 5.94 4.60
CA LEU A 238 -6.76 5.39 5.15
C LEU A 238 -7.66 4.81 4.06
#